data_AF-A0A8H7H7U1-F1
#
_entry.id   AF-A0A8H7H7U1-F1
#
_cell.length_a   1.000
_cell.length_b   1.000
_cell.length_c   1.000
_cell.angle_alpha   90.00
_cell.angle_beta   90.00
_cell.angle_gamma   90.00
#
_symmetry.space_group_name_H-M   'P 1'
#
loop_
_entity.id
_entity.type
_entity.pdbx_description
1 polymer ?
#
loop_
_entity_poly.entity_id
_entity_poly.type
_entity_poly.pdbx_seq_one_letter_code
_entity_poly.pdbx_strand_id
1 'polypeptide(L)'
;MNQAGDAVPEPAPFVDNPRLWEGLPSQTNRYDDVFAGPRATRTMMPGSRSALANIDGDARPQLIAVPTGWTEYIHPAEGQVSKVYEKGSCGNLITVFRRPYYYNSELRIVTETYIRHPNQLTFIEEWYSVFRELRNRVLPSATNFDVFLDCDGRNTCRYYMIDHANRTICWLRQRQTSDIGIADVRSVLGLRALLFEEYWTHLEYVPKNENHLGAVRSELQGALASCLLDHMTSEGSTSPFTKTECKSYLFALNQAAESGHMLYLNWSIG
;
A
#
# COMPACT_ATOMS: atom_id res chain seq x y z
N MET A 1 26.51 -49.95 25.38
CA MET A 1 26.02 -48.56 25.34
C MET A 1 26.01 -48.11 23.90
N ASN A 2 24.89 -48.25 23.19
CA ASN A 2 24.70 -47.65 21.87
C ASN A 2 23.57 -46.64 22.02
N GLN A 3 23.91 -45.35 21.89
CA GLN A 3 22.95 -44.26 21.84
C GLN A 3 22.19 -44.36 20.52
N ALA A 4 20.87 -44.45 20.60
CA ALA A 4 19.97 -44.22 19.48
C ALA A 4 20.07 -42.73 19.13
N GLY A 5 20.48 -42.43 17.90
CA GLY A 5 20.41 -41.08 17.36
C GLY A 5 18.96 -40.71 17.13
N ASP A 6 18.48 -39.71 17.85
CA ASP A 6 17.21 -39.06 17.58
C ASP A 6 17.27 -38.45 16.17
N ALA A 7 16.58 -39.09 15.23
CA ALA A 7 16.31 -38.51 13.92
C ALA A 7 15.37 -37.33 14.13
N VAL A 8 15.89 -36.12 13.92
CA VAL A 8 15.08 -34.90 13.81
C VAL A 8 14.04 -35.14 12.71
N PRO A 9 12.73 -35.00 12.98
CA PRO A 9 11.73 -35.21 11.95
C PRO A 9 11.93 -34.17 10.84
N GLU A 10 12.11 -34.64 9.61
CA GLU A 10 12.15 -33.76 8.45
C GLU A 10 10.88 -32.90 8.43
N PRO A 11 10.99 -31.58 8.23
CA PRO A 11 9.82 -30.72 8.15
C PRO A 11 8.94 -31.18 6.99
N ALA A 12 7.65 -31.33 7.27
CA ALA A 12 6.65 -31.77 6.30
C ALA A 12 6.79 -31.01 4.96
N PRO A 13 6.60 -31.70 3.81
CA PRO A 13 6.78 -31.09 2.51
C PRO A 13 5.95 -29.82 2.37
N PHE A 14 6.58 -28.81 1.79
CA PHE A 14 6.03 -27.49 1.54
C PHE A 14 4.67 -27.60 0.83
N VAL A 15 3.59 -27.25 1.53
CA VAL A 15 2.28 -27.12 0.90
C VAL A 15 2.29 -25.81 0.15
N ASP A 16 2.79 -25.86 -1.09
CA ASP A 16 2.68 -24.73 -1.99
C ASP A 16 1.19 -24.55 -2.30
N ASN A 17 0.54 -23.54 -1.73
CA ASN A 17 -0.78 -23.14 -2.18
C ASN A 17 -0.57 -22.22 -3.39
N PRO A 18 -0.73 -22.71 -4.64
CA PRO A 18 -0.38 -21.96 -5.84
C PRO A 18 -1.26 -20.72 -6.04
N ARG A 19 -2.32 -20.57 -5.24
CA ARG A 19 -3.26 -19.45 -5.27
C ARG A 19 -2.87 -18.30 -4.36
N LEU A 20 -2.01 -18.53 -3.35
CA LEU A 20 -1.34 -17.45 -2.62
C LEU A 20 0.01 -17.23 -3.31
N TRP A 21 0.27 -16.04 -3.84
CA TRP A 21 1.47 -15.81 -4.66
C TRP A 21 2.16 -14.48 -4.36
N GLU A 22 3.48 -14.46 -4.55
CA GLU A 22 4.36 -13.33 -4.23
C GLU A 22 4.24 -12.23 -5.30
N GLY A 23 3.96 -11.00 -4.87
CA GLY A 23 3.99 -9.84 -5.77
C GLY A 23 4.86 -8.70 -5.24
N LEU A 24 4.91 -7.62 -6.02
CA LEU A 24 5.56 -6.37 -5.66
C LEU A 24 4.55 -5.22 -5.50
N PRO A 25 4.83 -4.23 -4.64
CA PRO A 25 4.12 -2.96 -4.62
C PRO A 25 3.98 -2.32 -6.01
N SER A 26 5.06 -2.28 -6.80
CA SER A 26 5.04 -1.71 -8.16
C SER A 26 4.14 -2.45 -9.16
N GLN A 27 3.74 -3.68 -8.87
CA GLN A 27 2.85 -4.50 -9.70
C GLN A 27 1.37 -4.34 -9.34
N THR A 28 1.02 -3.54 -8.34
CA THR A 28 -0.39 -3.28 -8.04
C THR A 28 -0.99 -2.38 -9.11
N ASN A 29 -2.26 -2.63 -9.43
CA ASN A 29 -3.01 -1.88 -10.44
C ASN A 29 -3.46 -0.49 -9.92
N ARG A 30 -2.65 0.16 -9.07
CA ARG A 30 -3.02 1.42 -8.43
C ARG A 30 -3.27 2.52 -9.46
N TYR A 31 -2.26 2.78 -10.30
CA TYR A 31 -2.36 3.76 -11.39
C TYR A 31 -3.06 3.21 -12.63
N ASP A 32 -3.31 1.91 -12.65
CA ASP A 32 -4.11 1.26 -13.68
C ASP A 32 -5.60 1.52 -13.38
N ASP A 33 -6.25 2.26 -14.28
CA ASP A 33 -7.66 2.67 -14.22
C ASP A 33 -8.67 1.49 -14.32
N VAL A 34 -8.24 0.26 -14.04
CA VAL A 34 -8.83 -1.01 -14.53
C VAL A 34 -9.92 -1.58 -13.61
N PHE A 35 -10.22 -0.95 -12.46
CA PHE A 35 -11.46 -1.26 -11.73
C PHE A 35 -12.73 -0.78 -12.46
N ALA A 36 -12.57 0.06 -13.49
CA ALA A 36 -13.55 0.05 -14.56
C ALA A 36 -13.40 -1.28 -15.29
N GLY A 37 -14.11 -2.32 -14.83
CA GLY A 37 -14.39 -3.50 -15.66
C GLY A 37 -14.86 -3.06 -17.06
N PRO A 38 -14.94 -3.97 -18.05
CA PRO A 38 -15.31 -3.62 -19.43
C PRO A 38 -16.51 -2.66 -19.39
N ARG A 39 -16.36 -1.46 -19.98
CA ARG A 39 -17.29 -0.32 -19.83
C ARG A 39 -18.72 -0.83 -19.79
N ALA A 40 -19.26 -1.02 -18.58
CA ALA A 40 -20.65 -1.37 -18.44
C ALA A 40 -21.41 -0.10 -18.81
N THR A 41 -22.16 -0.15 -19.91
CA THR A 41 -23.00 0.96 -20.36
C THR A 41 -24.07 1.18 -19.29
N ARG A 42 -23.79 2.02 -18.31
CA ARG A 42 -24.72 2.35 -17.22
C ARG A 42 -25.69 3.40 -17.74
N THR A 43 -26.94 3.02 -17.91
CA THR A 43 -27.99 3.93 -18.41
C THR A 43 -28.57 4.71 -17.23
N MET A 44 -28.38 6.03 -17.21
CA MET A 44 -29.07 6.89 -16.24
C MET A 44 -30.48 7.20 -16.73
N MET A 45 -31.49 6.74 -15.98
CA MET A 45 -32.89 7.11 -16.23
C MET A 45 -33.17 8.56 -15.80
N PRO A 46 -33.87 9.36 -16.62
CA PRO A 46 -34.29 10.70 -16.25
C PRO A 46 -35.14 10.68 -14.96
N GLY A 47 -34.78 11.52 -13.97
CA GLY A 47 -35.51 11.64 -12.70
C GLY A 47 -34.89 10.92 -11.49
N SER A 48 -33.87 10.07 -11.70
CA SER A 48 -33.12 9.46 -10.59
C SER A 48 -32.18 10.47 -9.93
N ARG A 49 -32.47 10.85 -8.68
CA ARG A 49 -31.66 11.79 -7.87
C ARG A 49 -30.32 11.23 -7.39
N SER A 50 -30.02 9.97 -7.70
CA SER A 50 -28.77 9.31 -7.32
C SER A 50 -28.40 8.23 -8.32
N ALA A 51 -27.10 8.07 -8.61
CA ALA A 51 -26.56 6.95 -9.37
C ALA A 51 -26.86 5.59 -8.69
N LEU A 52 -27.21 5.59 -7.40
CA LEU A 52 -27.68 4.41 -6.66
C LEU A 52 -29.08 3.93 -7.08
N ALA A 53 -29.86 4.76 -7.77
CA ALA A 53 -31.24 4.46 -8.10
C ALA A 53 -31.41 3.66 -9.40
N ASN A 54 -30.36 3.56 -10.24
CA ASN A 54 -30.41 2.91 -11.56
C ASN A 54 -29.38 1.78 -11.72
N ILE A 55 -28.95 1.14 -10.63
CA ILE A 55 -28.14 -0.07 -10.73
C ILE A 55 -29.12 -1.20 -11.07
N ASP A 56 -28.90 -1.83 -12.24
CA ASP A 56 -29.60 -3.03 -12.70
C ASP A 56 -29.77 -4.03 -11.56
N GLY A 57 -30.84 -4.83 -11.60
CA GLY A 57 -31.38 -5.66 -10.53
C GLY A 57 -30.48 -6.75 -9.90
N ASP A 58 -29.16 -6.56 -9.84
CA ASP A 58 -28.32 -7.19 -8.85
C ASP A 58 -28.75 -6.68 -7.47
N ALA A 59 -29.14 -7.63 -6.61
CA ALA A 59 -29.47 -7.37 -5.22
C ALA A 59 -28.46 -6.41 -4.62
N ARG A 60 -28.93 -5.28 -4.06
CA ARG A 60 -28.11 -4.29 -3.37
C ARG A 60 -27.02 -5.03 -2.58
N PRO A 61 -25.72 -4.94 -2.93
CA PRO A 61 -24.71 -5.47 -2.04
C PRO A 61 -24.90 -4.71 -0.73
N GLN A 62 -25.29 -5.42 0.32
CA GLN A 62 -25.44 -4.84 1.65
C GLN A 62 -24.04 -4.44 2.10
N LEU A 63 -23.66 -3.22 1.76
CA LEU A 63 -22.40 -2.66 2.21
C LEU A 63 -22.47 -2.51 3.73
N ILE A 64 -21.54 -3.15 4.41
CA ILE A 64 -21.41 -3.03 5.85
C ILE A 64 -20.59 -1.79 6.20
N ALA A 65 -20.70 -1.35 7.44
CA ALA A 65 -19.74 -0.40 8.01
C ALA A 65 -18.33 -1.01 7.98
N VAL A 66 -17.30 -0.17 8.14
CA VAL A 66 -15.92 -0.67 8.27
C VAL A 66 -15.89 -1.68 9.42
N PRO A 67 -15.42 -2.92 9.19
CA PRO A 67 -15.45 -3.96 10.21
C PRO A 67 -14.59 -3.58 11.43
N THR A 68 -14.95 -4.11 12.61
CA THR A 68 -14.20 -3.86 13.84
C THR A 68 -12.73 -4.26 13.69
N GLY A 69 -11.81 -3.44 14.20
CA GLY A 69 -10.36 -3.63 14.06
C GLY A 69 -9.77 -3.11 12.75
N TRP A 70 -10.60 -2.71 11.79
CA TRP A 70 -10.15 -2.09 10.54
C TRP A 70 -10.29 -0.57 10.59
N THR A 71 -9.30 0.10 10.01
CA THR A 71 -9.31 1.54 9.74
C THR A 71 -9.38 1.74 8.24
N GLU A 72 -10.35 2.54 7.79
CA GLU A 72 -10.41 3.00 6.41
C GLU A 72 -9.56 4.26 6.25
N TYR A 73 -8.70 4.24 5.26
CA TYR A 73 -7.98 5.39 4.78
C TYR A 73 -8.39 5.69 3.34
N ILE A 74 -8.06 6.90 2.92
CA ILE A 74 -8.38 7.37 1.58
C ILE A 74 -7.08 7.81 0.93
N HIS A 75 -6.82 7.38 -0.30
CA HIS A 75 -5.60 7.79 -0.99
C HIS A 75 -5.57 9.32 -1.14
N PRO A 76 -4.43 9.97 -0.79
CA PRO A 76 -4.34 11.42 -0.71
C PRO A 76 -4.42 12.13 -2.07
N ALA A 77 -4.01 11.48 -3.17
CA ALA A 77 -3.91 12.07 -4.51
C ALA A 77 -4.93 11.54 -5.53
N GLU A 78 -5.59 10.41 -5.27
CA GLU A 78 -6.54 9.82 -6.21
C GLU A 78 -7.92 10.44 -6.04
N GLY A 79 -8.17 11.53 -6.75
CA GLY A 79 -9.50 12.10 -6.89
C GLY A 79 -9.96 12.02 -8.34
N GLN A 80 -10.86 11.07 -8.67
CA GLN A 80 -11.63 11.23 -9.90
C GLN A 80 -12.65 12.35 -9.68
N VAL A 81 -12.38 13.51 -10.28
CA VAL A 81 -13.30 14.65 -10.31
C VAL A 81 -14.43 14.31 -11.28
N SER A 82 -15.54 13.76 -10.79
CA SER A 82 -16.79 13.75 -11.56
C SER A 82 -17.49 15.09 -11.36
N LYS A 83 -17.58 15.89 -12.44
CA LYS A 83 -18.45 17.06 -12.48
C LYS A 83 -19.89 16.58 -12.65
N VAL A 84 -20.69 16.69 -11.60
CA VAL A 84 -22.14 16.46 -11.72
C VAL A 84 -22.78 17.80 -12.09
N TYR A 85 -23.27 17.91 -13.32
CA TYR A 85 -24.07 19.06 -13.74
C TYR A 85 -25.51 18.84 -13.30
N GLU A 86 -25.89 19.43 -12.18
CA GLU A 86 -27.30 19.45 -11.77
C GLU A 86 -28.00 20.62 -12.47
N LYS A 87 -28.89 20.31 -13.42
CA LYS A 87 -29.61 21.32 -14.19
C LYS A 87 -30.65 21.97 -13.27
N GLY A 88 -30.32 23.12 -12.67
CA GLY A 88 -31.27 23.96 -11.92
C GLY A 88 -30.79 24.48 -10.56
N SER A 89 -29.58 24.17 -10.12
CA SER A 89 -29.02 24.73 -8.88
C SER A 89 -27.75 25.53 -9.17
N CYS A 90 -27.60 26.68 -8.51
CA CYS A 90 -26.42 27.54 -8.57
C CYS A 90 -25.25 26.91 -7.81
N GLY A 91 -24.66 25.84 -8.37
CA GLY A 91 -23.46 25.22 -7.83
C GLY A 91 -23.05 23.98 -8.61
N ASN A 92 -21.79 23.95 -9.07
CA ASN A 92 -21.19 22.71 -9.56
C ASN A 92 -20.87 21.84 -8.34
N LEU A 93 -21.53 20.68 -8.20
CA LEU A 93 -21.13 19.70 -7.19
C LEU A 93 -20.02 18.83 -7.79
N ILE A 94 -18.80 19.00 -7.25
CA ILE A 94 -17.66 18.15 -7.58
C ILE A 94 -17.66 16.97 -6.61
N THR A 95 -18.02 15.80 -7.09
CA THR A 95 -17.88 14.55 -6.32
C THR A 95 -16.52 13.96 -6.65
N VAL A 96 -15.60 14.02 -5.69
CA VAL A 96 -14.28 13.39 -5.78
C VAL A 96 -14.43 11.94 -5.31
N PHE A 97 -14.46 10.98 -6.24
CA PHE A 97 -14.37 9.57 -5.87
C PHE A 97 -12.91 9.27 -5.56
N ARG A 98 -12.63 9.00 -4.28
CA ARG A 98 -11.30 8.60 -3.82
C ARG A 98 -11.32 7.12 -3.49
N ARG A 99 -10.32 6.37 -3.96
CA ARG A 99 -10.21 4.94 -3.68
C ARG A 99 -9.83 4.74 -2.20
N PRO A 100 -10.56 3.89 -1.44
CA PRO A 100 -10.23 3.58 -0.07
C PRO A 100 -9.25 2.40 -0.01
N TYR A 101 -8.44 2.38 1.04
CA TYR A 101 -7.69 1.20 1.46
C TYR A 101 -7.91 0.99 2.96
N TYR A 102 -7.64 -0.23 3.40
CA TYR A 102 -8.00 -0.70 4.72
C TYR A 102 -6.79 -1.26 5.43
N TYR A 103 -6.67 -0.92 6.71
CA TYR A 103 -5.60 -1.43 7.57
C TYR A 103 -6.19 -2.02 8.84
N ASN A 104 -5.76 -3.22 9.19
CA ASN A 104 -6.04 -3.84 10.48
C ASN A 104 -4.76 -3.78 11.33
N SER A 105 -4.78 -3.02 12.43
CA SER A 105 -3.60 -2.82 13.28
C SER A 105 -3.27 -4.03 14.16
N GLU A 106 -4.28 -4.81 14.56
CA GLU A 106 -4.09 -6.01 15.39
C GLU A 106 -3.49 -7.16 14.58
N LEU A 107 -3.99 -7.34 13.36
CA LEU A 107 -3.56 -8.39 12.45
C LEU A 107 -2.43 -7.95 11.51
N ARG A 108 -2.15 -6.65 11.46
CA ARG A 108 -1.12 -6.03 10.61
C ARG A 108 -1.34 -6.28 9.12
N ILE A 109 -2.60 -6.21 8.70
CA ILE A 109 -3.03 -6.44 7.31
C ILE A 109 -3.31 -5.11 6.64
N VAL A 110 -2.76 -4.90 5.45
CA VAL A 110 -3.10 -3.81 4.55
C VAL A 110 -3.78 -4.39 3.31
N THR A 111 -4.88 -3.80 2.86
CA THR A 111 -5.55 -4.22 1.63
C THR A 111 -6.27 -3.07 0.93
N GLU A 112 -6.25 -3.09 -0.40
CA GLU A 112 -7.09 -2.23 -1.25
C GLU A 112 -8.40 -2.94 -1.66
N THR A 113 -8.58 -4.20 -1.24
CA THR A 113 -9.84 -4.95 -1.44
C THR A 113 -10.97 -4.27 -0.67
N TYR A 114 -12.11 -4.06 -1.32
CA TYR A 114 -13.24 -3.33 -0.73
C TYR A 114 -13.99 -4.18 0.31
N ILE A 115 -13.45 -4.23 1.54
CA ILE A 115 -13.95 -5.08 2.64
C ILE A 115 -15.33 -4.68 3.19
N ARG A 116 -15.87 -3.52 2.80
CA ARG A 116 -17.26 -3.16 3.08
C ARG A 116 -18.24 -4.07 2.33
N HIS A 117 -17.79 -4.82 1.34
CA HIS A 117 -18.55 -5.91 0.75
C HIS A 117 -18.31 -7.21 1.55
N PRO A 118 -19.34 -7.83 2.17
CA PRO A 118 -19.15 -8.99 3.05
C PRO A 118 -18.34 -10.14 2.42
N ASN A 119 -18.63 -10.50 1.16
CA ASN A 119 -17.88 -11.57 0.48
C ASN A 119 -16.39 -11.25 0.35
N GLN A 120 -16.03 -9.97 0.17
CA GLN A 120 -14.63 -9.56 0.02
C GLN A 120 -13.89 -9.61 1.36
N LEU A 121 -14.56 -9.22 2.46
CA LEU A 121 -14.03 -9.40 3.80
C LEU A 121 -13.77 -10.89 4.09
N THR A 122 -14.73 -11.76 3.79
CA THR A 122 -14.58 -13.22 3.98
C THR A 122 -13.37 -13.75 3.21
N PHE A 123 -13.16 -13.34 1.96
CA PHE A 123 -11.98 -13.75 1.20
C PHE A 123 -10.67 -13.26 1.84
N ILE A 124 -10.62 -12.03 2.32
CA ILE A 124 -9.43 -11.49 3.02
C ILE A 124 -9.13 -12.30 4.29
N GLU A 125 -10.16 -12.63 5.08
CA GLU A 125 -10.01 -13.41 6.32
C GLU A 125 -9.56 -14.86 6.07
N GLU A 126 -10.10 -15.50 5.05
CA GLU A 126 -9.72 -16.84 4.61
C GLU A 126 -8.26 -16.86 4.13
N TRP A 127 -7.88 -15.93 3.25
CA TRP A 127 -6.51 -15.85 2.74
C TRP A 127 -5.50 -15.45 3.81
N TYR A 128 -5.88 -14.56 4.73
CA TYR A 128 -5.05 -14.23 5.87
C TYR A 128 -4.81 -15.45 6.77
N SER A 129 -5.83 -16.31 6.95
CA SER A 129 -5.66 -17.54 7.72
C SER A 129 -4.62 -18.48 7.08
N VAL A 130 -4.70 -18.65 5.75
CA VAL A 130 -3.70 -19.43 4.98
C VAL A 130 -2.31 -18.82 5.09
N PHE A 131 -2.19 -17.50 4.89
CA PHE A 131 -0.92 -16.78 5.03
C PHE A 131 -0.34 -16.92 6.43
N ARG A 132 -1.16 -16.76 7.48
CA ARG A 132 -0.74 -16.85 8.88
C ARG A 132 -0.21 -18.22 9.24
N GLU A 133 -0.86 -19.29 8.77
CA GLU A 133 -0.36 -20.66 8.96
C GLU A 133 1.01 -20.85 8.32
N LEU A 134 1.19 -20.37 7.08
CA LEU A 134 2.46 -20.43 6.38
C LEU A 134 3.55 -19.64 7.11
N ARG A 135 3.24 -18.40 7.52
CA ARG A 135 4.13 -17.51 8.28
C ARG A 135 4.58 -18.17 9.57
N ASN A 136 3.67 -18.75 10.34
CA ASN A 136 4.00 -19.38 11.62
C ASN A 136 4.93 -20.59 11.48
N ARG A 137 4.92 -21.26 10.33
CA ARG A 137 5.83 -22.38 10.04
C ARG A 137 7.21 -21.91 9.57
N VAL A 138 7.25 -20.94 8.67
CA VAL A 138 8.50 -20.50 8.01
C VAL A 138 9.23 -19.44 8.84
N LEU A 139 8.49 -18.48 9.40
CA LEU A 139 9.04 -17.30 10.05
C LEU A 139 8.26 -16.91 11.32
N PRO A 140 8.22 -17.79 12.34
CA PRO A 140 7.43 -17.58 13.55
C PRO A 140 7.81 -16.31 14.32
N SER A 141 9.06 -15.86 14.22
CA SER A 141 9.59 -14.67 14.89
C SER A 141 9.26 -13.35 14.19
N ALA A 142 8.76 -13.36 12.95
CA ALA A 142 8.44 -12.13 12.21
C ALA A 142 7.07 -11.56 12.59
N THR A 143 6.83 -11.31 13.88
CA THR A 143 5.57 -10.71 14.39
C THR A 143 5.43 -9.25 14.03
N ASN A 144 6.52 -8.63 13.61
CA ASN A 144 6.59 -7.18 13.43
C ASN A 144 6.45 -6.73 11.97
N PHE A 145 6.12 -7.64 11.06
CA PHE A 145 5.91 -7.32 9.65
C PHE A 145 4.44 -7.04 9.40
N ASP A 146 4.18 -6.06 8.54
CA ASP A 146 2.86 -5.92 7.94
C ASP A 146 2.77 -6.79 6.70
N VAL A 147 1.56 -7.18 6.35
CA VAL A 147 1.28 -7.94 5.13
C VAL A 147 0.30 -7.15 4.27
N PHE A 148 0.66 -6.97 3.00
CA PHE A 148 -0.30 -6.52 2.01
C PHE A 148 -0.99 -7.74 1.39
N LEU A 149 -2.31 -7.73 1.35
CA LEU A 149 -3.12 -8.76 0.70
C LEU A 149 -4.01 -8.13 -0.36
N ASP A 150 -3.96 -8.69 -1.57
CA ASP A 150 -4.80 -8.29 -2.69
C ASP A 150 -5.48 -9.51 -3.30
N CYS A 151 -6.79 -9.61 -3.07
CA CYS A 151 -7.62 -10.72 -3.49
C CYS A 151 -8.38 -10.32 -4.75
N ASP A 152 -8.12 -11.00 -5.88
CA ASP A 152 -8.73 -10.66 -7.17
C ASP A 152 -10.17 -11.18 -7.32
N GLY A 153 -10.74 -11.76 -6.26
CA GLY A 153 -12.06 -12.40 -6.26
C GLY A 153 -12.13 -13.70 -7.09
N ARG A 154 -11.05 -14.09 -7.79
CA ARG A 154 -10.96 -15.31 -8.62
C ARG A 154 -10.23 -16.43 -7.90
N ASN A 155 -10.33 -16.44 -6.57
CA ASN A 155 -9.71 -17.44 -5.70
C ASN A 155 -8.17 -17.43 -5.76
N THR A 156 -7.57 -16.26 -6.02
CA THR A 156 -6.14 -16.03 -5.82
C THR A 156 -5.93 -14.83 -4.92
N CYS A 157 -4.80 -14.82 -4.22
CA CYS A 157 -4.39 -13.73 -3.35
C CYS A 157 -2.92 -13.44 -3.58
N ARG A 158 -2.63 -12.21 -3.98
CA ARG A 158 -1.27 -11.69 -4.04
C ARG A 158 -0.88 -11.19 -2.65
N TYR A 159 0.36 -11.47 -2.25
CA TYR A 159 0.91 -10.93 -1.02
C TYR A 159 2.36 -10.44 -1.14
N TYR A 160 2.72 -9.55 -0.24
CA TYR A 160 4.10 -9.25 0.13
C TYR A 160 4.14 -8.78 1.59
N MET A 161 5.28 -8.98 2.25
CA MET A 161 5.51 -8.53 3.63
C MET A 161 6.35 -7.27 3.65
N ILE A 162 6.04 -6.40 4.62
CA ILE A 162 6.68 -5.10 4.80
C ILE A 162 7.47 -5.13 6.10
N ASP A 163 8.79 -5.04 5.98
CA ASP A 163 9.69 -4.89 7.11
C ASP A 163 10.04 -3.41 7.29
N HIS A 164 9.30 -2.74 8.17
CA HIS A 164 9.54 -1.34 8.49
C HIS A 164 10.88 -1.10 9.22
N ALA A 165 11.44 -2.09 9.90
CA ALA A 165 12.70 -1.94 10.63
C ALA A 165 13.89 -1.89 9.67
N ASN A 166 13.87 -2.75 8.65
CA ASN A 166 14.92 -2.80 7.62
C ASN A 166 14.59 -2.01 6.34
N ARG A 167 13.40 -1.41 6.26
CA ARG A 167 12.89 -0.67 5.09
C ARG A 167 12.98 -1.50 3.80
N THR A 168 12.41 -2.69 3.83
CA THR A 168 12.48 -3.64 2.71
C THR A 168 11.17 -4.41 2.57
N ILE A 169 10.94 -4.93 1.37
CA ILE A 169 9.90 -5.93 1.10
C ILE A 169 10.50 -7.34 1.17
N CYS A 170 9.71 -8.31 1.64
CA CYS A 170 10.12 -9.71 1.69
C CYS A 170 8.91 -10.67 1.55
N TRP A 171 9.20 -11.97 1.41
CA TRP A 171 8.21 -13.02 1.16
C TRP A 171 8.45 -14.25 2.05
N LEU A 172 7.44 -15.11 2.16
CA LEU A 172 7.55 -16.35 2.93
C LEU A 172 8.20 -17.49 2.14
N ARG A 173 8.24 -17.36 0.80
CA ARG A 173 8.79 -18.38 -0.09
C ARG A 173 10.11 -17.92 -0.68
N GLN A 174 11.01 -18.88 -0.91
CA GLN A 174 12.17 -18.65 -1.76
C GLN A 174 11.69 -18.56 -3.21
N ARG A 175 12.05 -17.46 -3.88
CA ARG A 175 11.77 -17.20 -5.30
C ARG A 175 13.00 -16.65 -5.98
N GLN A 176 13.12 -16.89 -7.29
CA GLN A 176 14.08 -16.12 -8.07
C GLN A 176 13.52 -14.72 -8.30
N THR A 177 14.39 -13.71 -8.37
CA THR A 177 14.00 -12.32 -8.62
C THR A 177 13.18 -12.19 -9.90
N SER A 178 13.54 -12.96 -10.95
CA SER A 178 12.81 -13.03 -12.21
C SER A 178 11.36 -13.51 -12.07
N ASP A 179 11.09 -14.44 -11.15
CA ASP A 179 9.76 -15.04 -10.99
C ASP A 179 8.76 -14.05 -10.41
N ILE A 180 9.26 -13.06 -9.65
CA ILE A 180 8.48 -12.02 -8.99
C ILE A 180 8.60 -10.66 -9.70
N GLY A 181 9.24 -10.63 -10.88
CA GLY A 181 9.34 -9.43 -11.71
C GLY A 181 10.41 -8.42 -11.27
N ILE A 182 11.35 -8.81 -10.41
CA ILE A 182 12.54 -8.00 -10.09
C ILE A 182 13.60 -8.26 -11.17
N ALA A 183 14.16 -7.19 -11.72
CA ALA A 183 15.24 -7.27 -12.71
C ALA A 183 16.45 -8.06 -12.16
N ASP A 184 17.11 -8.82 -13.04
CA ASP A 184 18.31 -9.56 -12.66
C ASP A 184 19.44 -8.58 -12.27
N VAL A 185 19.87 -8.68 -11.02
CA VAL A 185 20.87 -7.79 -10.42
C VAL A 185 22.14 -8.56 -10.14
N ARG A 186 23.25 -8.04 -10.67
CA ARG A 186 24.57 -8.68 -10.55
C ARG A 186 25.17 -8.62 -9.14
N SER A 187 24.52 -7.95 -8.19
CA SER A 187 25.03 -7.77 -6.83
C SER A 187 23.92 -7.73 -5.79
N VAL A 188 24.24 -8.21 -4.57
CA VAL A 188 23.35 -8.13 -3.40
C VAL A 188 23.01 -6.68 -3.05
N LEU A 189 23.94 -5.74 -3.24
CA LEU A 189 23.68 -4.31 -3.00
C LEU A 189 22.62 -3.77 -3.97
N GLY A 190 22.67 -4.17 -5.25
CA GLY A 190 21.64 -3.82 -6.24
C GLY A 190 20.27 -4.37 -5.87
N LEU A 191 20.20 -5.63 -5.41
CA LEU A 191 18.94 -6.21 -4.93
C LEU A 191 18.37 -5.44 -3.73
N ARG A 192 19.23 -5.09 -2.76
CA ARG A 192 18.80 -4.30 -1.59
C ARG A 192 18.28 -2.92 -1.99
N ALA A 193 18.89 -2.28 -2.98
CA ALA A 193 18.41 -0.99 -3.49
C ALA A 193 17.02 -1.12 -4.13
N LEU A 194 16.78 -2.13 -4.97
CA LEU A 194 15.47 -2.37 -5.58
C LEU A 194 14.39 -2.67 -4.53
N LEU A 195 14.68 -3.53 -3.55
CA LEU A 195 13.72 -3.84 -2.47
C LEU A 195 13.44 -2.64 -1.56
N PHE A 196 14.41 -1.73 -1.43
CA PHE A 196 14.25 -0.46 -0.74
C PHE A 196 13.33 0.48 -1.53
N GLU A 197 13.48 0.57 -2.86
CA GLU A 197 12.55 1.31 -3.72
C GLU A 197 11.11 0.78 -3.59
N GLU A 198 10.92 -0.54 -3.67
CA GLU A 198 9.60 -1.17 -3.50
C GLU A 198 8.98 -0.87 -2.12
N TYR A 199 9.79 -0.79 -1.06
CA TYR A 199 9.32 -0.39 0.25
C TYR A 199 8.75 1.04 0.25
N TRP A 200 9.42 1.98 -0.42
CA TRP A 200 8.92 3.35 -0.56
C TRP A 200 7.68 3.43 -1.43
N THR A 201 7.63 2.66 -2.53
CA THR A 201 6.42 2.51 -3.35
C THR A 201 5.23 2.03 -2.51
N HIS A 202 5.43 1.06 -1.61
CA HIS A 202 4.36 0.65 -0.68
C HIS A 202 3.89 1.81 0.20
N LEU A 203 4.81 2.58 0.78
CA LEU A 203 4.45 3.71 1.66
C LEU A 203 3.77 4.85 0.90
N GLU A 204 4.17 5.12 -0.34
CA GLU A 204 3.47 6.05 -1.22
C GLU A 204 2.04 5.55 -1.49
N TYR A 205 1.90 4.23 -1.69
CA TYR A 205 0.64 3.65 -2.08
C TYR A 205 -0.35 3.64 -0.91
N VAL A 206 0.04 3.02 0.19
CA VAL A 206 -0.84 2.77 1.34
C VAL A 206 -0.21 3.37 2.60
N PRO A 207 -0.04 4.70 2.65
CA PRO A 207 0.62 5.35 3.78
C PRO A 207 -0.16 5.08 5.06
N LYS A 208 0.55 4.79 6.15
CA LYS A 208 -0.07 4.66 7.47
C LYS A 208 -0.09 6.01 8.17
N ASN A 209 -1.02 6.21 9.09
CA ASN A 209 -0.99 7.36 9.98
C ASN A 209 -0.07 7.11 11.20
N GLU A 210 1.12 6.57 10.95
CA GLU A 210 2.15 6.28 11.95
C GLU A 210 3.43 7.06 11.59
N ASN A 211 4.19 7.50 12.60
CA ASN A 211 5.39 8.30 12.38
C ASN A 211 6.62 7.44 11.99
N HIS A 212 6.51 6.66 10.91
CA HIS A 212 7.61 5.85 10.40
C HIS A 212 8.77 6.69 9.85
N LEU A 213 8.51 7.96 9.54
CA LEU A 213 9.45 8.86 8.88
C LEU A 213 10.09 9.87 9.82
N GLY A 214 9.90 9.81 11.13
CA GLY A 214 10.47 10.81 12.04
C GLY A 214 11.98 11.01 11.87
N ALA A 215 12.73 9.91 11.78
CA ALA A 215 14.18 9.95 11.53
C ALA A 215 14.50 10.37 10.08
N VAL A 216 13.77 9.85 9.09
CA VAL A 216 13.98 10.13 7.65
C VAL A 216 13.69 11.59 7.31
N ARG A 217 12.62 12.15 7.89
CA ARG A 217 12.29 13.57 7.80
C ARG A 217 13.43 14.42 8.36
N SER A 218 13.94 14.04 9.53
CA SER A 218 15.05 14.78 10.16
C SER A 218 16.32 14.72 9.31
N GLU A 219 16.61 13.57 8.71
CA GLU A 219 17.70 13.38 7.75
C GLU A 219 17.51 14.24 6.49
N LEU A 220 16.32 14.22 5.89
CA LEU A 220 15.98 15.03 4.73
C LEU A 220 16.06 16.54 5.04
N GLN A 221 15.57 16.95 6.21
CA GLN A 221 15.71 18.33 6.69
C GLN A 221 17.18 18.72 6.83
N GLY A 222 18.01 17.83 7.37
CA GLY A 222 19.46 18.00 7.45
C GLY A 222 20.11 18.14 6.06
N ALA A 223 19.78 17.25 5.12
CA ALA A 223 20.31 17.28 3.76
C ALA A 223 19.93 18.57 3.01
N LEU A 224 18.66 19.01 3.12
CA LEU A 224 18.18 20.27 2.53
C LEU A 224 18.83 21.49 3.20
N ALA A 225 19.07 21.45 4.51
CA ALA A 225 19.79 22.50 5.22
C ALA A 225 21.26 22.58 4.79
N SER A 226 21.94 21.44 4.58
CA SER A 226 23.28 21.39 4.03
C SER A 226 23.35 21.97 2.61
N CYS A 227 22.36 21.68 1.76
CA CYS A 227 22.24 22.29 0.43
C CYS A 227 22.11 23.83 0.51
N LEU A 228 21.32 24.33 1.47
CA LEU A 228 21.20 25.77 1.70
C LEU A 228 22.50 26.41 2.18
N LEU A 229 23.22 25.73 3.07
CA LEU A 229 24.52 26.20 3.55
C LEU A 229 25.52 26.26 2.41
N ASP A 230 25.57 25.25 1.55
CA ASP A 230 26.43 25.23 0.36
C ASP A 230 26.14 26.42 -0.58
N HIS A 231 24.86 26.75 -0.84
CA HIS A 231 24.46 27.97 -1.55
C HIS A 231 24.93 29.27 -0.89
N MET A 232 25.12 29.26 0.44
CA MET A 232 25.55 30.44 1.18
C MET A 232 27.08 30.57 1.25
N THR A 233 27.80 29.44 1.20
CA THR A 233 29.25 29.40 1.46
C THR A 233 30.09 29.14 0.21
N SER A 234 29.49 28.74 -0.92
CA SER A 234 30.18 28.45 -2.17
C SER A 234 29.79 29.43 -3.29
N GLU A 235 30.76 29.83 -4.12
CA GLU A 235 30.53 30.60 -5.35
C GLU A 235 29.88 29.76 -6.46
N GLY A 236 29.97 28.43 -6.36
CA GLY A 236 29.31 27.46 -7.24
C GLY A 236 28.75 26.32 -6.41
N SER A 237 27.44 26.37 -6.13
CA SER A 237 26.79 25.35 -5.32
C SER A 237 26.79 23.99 -6.03
N THR A 238 27.03 22.95 -5.25
CA THR A 238 26.89 21.54 -5.64
C THR A 238 25.50 20.99 -5.37
N SER A 239 24.61 21.81 -4.80
CA SER A 239 23.22 21.44 -4.54
C SER A 239 22.47 21.16 -5.85
N PRO A 240 21.70 20.06 -5.93
CA PRO A 240 20.84 19.78 -7.08
C PRO A 240 19.59 20.68 -7.12
N PHE A 241 19.30 21.38 -6.02
CA PHE A 241 18.15 22.28 -5.88
C PHE A 241 18.60 23.72 -5.72
N THR A 242 17.77 24.66 -6.15
CA THR A 242 17.97 26.09 -5.90
C THR A 242 17.72 26.44 -4.43
N LYS A 243 18.28 27.56 -3.97
CA LYS A 243 18.03 28.12 -2.63
C LYS A 243 16.54 28.29 -2.31
N THR A 244 15.74 28.69 -3.31
CA THR A 244 14.29 28.90 -3.13
C THR A 244 13.56 27.57 -2.96
N GLU A 245 13.92 26.55 -3.73
CA GLU A 245 13.35 25.21 -3.60
C GLU A 245 13.66 24.59 -2.23
N CYS A 246 14.91 24.62 -1.78
CA CYS A 246 15.26 24.08 -0.47
C CYS A 246 14.48 24.75 0.67
N LYS A 247 14.29 26.08 0.61
CA LYS A 247 13.46 26.80 1.60
C LYS A 247 12.00 26.37 1.55
N SER A 248 11.43 26.25 0.37
CA SER A 248 10.04 25.82 0.16
C SER A 248 9.83 24.38 0.66
N TYR A 249 10.76 23.47 0.38
CA TYR A 249 10.69 22.09 0.85
C TYR A 249 10.78 21.99 2.37
N LEU A 250 11.74 22.69 3.00
CA LEU A 250 11.85 22.74 4.47
C LEU A 250 10.58 23.30 5.11
N PHE A 251 10.02 24.37 4.54
CA PHE A 251 8.78 24.95 5.03
C PHE A 251 7.59 23.98 4.93
N ALA A 252 7.44 23.30 3.79
CA ALA A 252 6.39 22.30 3.59
C ALA A 252 6.53 21.11 4.57
N LEU A 253 7.74 20.61 4.77
CA LEU A 253 8.03 19.50 5.70
C LEU A 253 7.70 19.89 7.15
N ASN A 254 8.04 21.10 7.58
CA ASN A 254 7.73 21.59 8.91
C ASN A 254 6.21 21.74 9.13
N GLN A 255 5.50 22.36 8.19
CA GLN A 255 4.05 22.48 8.28
C GLN A 255 3.34 21.12 8.30
N ALA A 256 3.76 20.19 7.45
CA ALA A 256 3.21 18.85 7.42
C ALA A 256 3.44 18.12 8.75
N ALA A 257 4.62 18.28 9.35
CA ALA A 257 4.92 17.74 10.68
C ALA A 257 4.06 18.36 11.79
N GLU A 258 3.86 19.67 11.78
CA GLU A 258 3.05 20.41 12.75
C GLU A 258 1.56 20.11 12.63
N SER A 259 1.08 19.70 11.45
CA SER A 259 -0.34 19.39 11.21
C SER A 259 -0.86 18.19 12.01
N GLY A 260 0.02 17.33 12.54
CA GLY A 260 -0.36 16.09 13.22
C GLY A 260 -0.90 14.98 12.30
N HIS A 261 -1.11 15.26 11.01
CA HIS A 261 -1.58 14.29 10.01
C HIS A 261 -0.41 13.61 9.30
N MET A 262 0.22 12.65 9.98
CA MET A 262 1.41 11.93 9.48
C MET A 262 1.15 11.20 8.15
N LEU A 263 -0.10 10.84 7.87
CA LEU A 263 -0.52 10.25 6.60
C LEU A 263 -0.03 11.04 5.37
N TYR A 264 -0.24 12.35 5.34
CA TYR A 264 0.13 13.19 4.18
C TYR A 264 1.63 13.43 4.10
N LEU A 265 2.30 13.48 5.26
CA LEU A 265 3.74 13.56 5.32
C LEU A 265 4.38 12.27 4.79
N ASN A 266 3.83 11.11 5.17
CA ASN A 266 4.29 9.80 4.71
C ASN A 266 4.15 9.63 3.20
N TRP A 267 3.03 10.11 2.65
CA TRP A 267 2.84 10.16 1.20
C TRP A 267 3.83 11.11 0.49
N SER A 268 4.21 12.23 1.10
CA SER A 268 5.03 13.26 0.44
C SER A 268 6.53 12.93 0.41
N ILE A 269 6.97 11.95 1.20
CA ILE A 269 8.39 11.58 1.35
C ILE A 269 8.70 10.21 0.70
N GLY A 270 7.68 9.35 0.51
CA GLY A 270 7.81 8.13 -0.28
C GLY A 270 7.93 8.44 -1.76
#